data_AF-A0A5N7WF20-F1
#
_entry.id   AF-A0A5N7WF20-F1
#
_cell.length_a   1.000
_cell.length_b   1.000
_cell.length_c   1.000
_cell.angle_alpha   90.00
_cell.angle_beta   90.00
_cell.angle_gamma   90.00
#
_symmetry.space_group_name_H-M   'P 1'
#
loop_
_entity.id
_entity.type
_entity.pdbx_description
1 polymer ?
#
loop_
_entity_poly.entity_id
_entity_poly.type
_entity_poly.pdbx_seq_one_letter_code
_entity_poly.pdbx_strand_id
1 'polypeptide(L)'
;MPLETSRRFERHIAVAACISGLAVAFLLSPKNYVLGNMAWYWGPHFAVLALVSMCKPRSAVIAGIAFGMTIYLAAFGIWALTRLHPDSMAWLGYLFTLPGALAGAGIALYIQNREANLGSLATTMAALCSVLLAITFNQVVVCNTLMYCGGK
;
A
#
# COMPACT_ATOMS: atom_id res chain seq x y z
N MET A 1 9.19 31.67 -2.54
CA MET A 1 7.81 31.40 -3.00
C MET A 1 7.49 29.89 -3.07
N PRO A 2 7.52 29.09 -1.97
CA PRO A 2 7.65 27.62 -2.15
C PRO A 2 6.67 26.68 -1.40
N LEU A 3 6.15 27.03 -0.22
CA LEU A 3 5.46 26.06 0.66
C LEU A 3 4.06 25.70 0.17
N GLU A 4 3.31 26.67 -0.35
CA GLU A 4 1.93 26.45 -0.79
C GLU A 4 1.87 25.67 -2.12
N THR A 5 2.79 25.96 -3.04
CA THR A 5 2.95 25.22 -4.31
C THR A 5 3.39 23.78 -4.05
N SER A 6 4.34 23.57 -3.14
CA SER A 6 4.80 22.23 -2.72
C SER A 6 3.66 21.43 -2.09
N ARG A 7 2.88 22.01 -1.16
CA ARG A 7 1.74 21.33 -0.53
C ARG A 7 0.63 20.98 -1.54
N ARG A 8 0.35 21.86 -2.50
CA ARG A 8 -0.60 21.58 -3.58
C ARG A 8 -0.15 20.42 -4.46
N PHE A 9 1.14 20.41 -4.83
CA PHE A 9 1.75 19.34 -5.61
C PHE A 9 1.70 17.99 -4.89
N GLU A 10 2.07 17.95 -3.60
CA GLU A 10 1.97 16.75 -2.76
C GLU A 10 0.54 16.18 -2.75
N ARG A 11 -0.46 17.06 -2.63
CA ARG A 11 -1.87 16.65 -2.64
C ARG A 11 -2.28 16.05 -3.99
N HIS A 12 -1.87 16.64 -5.11
CA HIS A 12 -2.15 16.08 -6.43
C HIS A 12 -1.51 14.71 -6.61
N ILE A 13 -0.27 14.52 -6.15
CA ILE A 13 0.40 13.23 -6.19
C ILE A 13 -0.35 12.21 -5.31
N ALA A 14 -0.75 12.58 -4.09
CA ALA A 14 -1.50 11.69 -3.21
C ALA A 14 -2.83 11.25 -3.83
N VAL A 15 -3.56 12.18 -4.45
CA VAL A 15 -4.81 11.88 -5.17
C VAL A 15 -4.54 10.95 -6.35
N ALA A 16 -3.50 11.22 -7.15
CA ALA A 16 -3.12 10.36 -8.27
C ALA A 16 -2.75 8.94 -7.81
N ALA A 17 -2.06 8.80 -6.67
CA ALA A 17 -1.71 7.51 -6.06
C ALA A 17 -2.95 6.74 -5.57
N CYS A 18 -3.93 7.43 -4.98
CA CYS A 18 -5.20 6.79 -4.60
C CYS A 18 -6.00 6.33 -5.82
N ILE A 19 -6.05 7.15 -6.88
CA ILE A 19 -6.73 6.82 -8.14
C ILE A 19 -6.06 5.63 -8.82
N SER A 20 -4.73 5.55 -8.84
CA SER A 20 -4.03 4.40 -9.41
C SER A 20 -4.32 3.12 -8.61
N GLY A 21 -4.37 3.17 -7.29
CA GLY A 21 -4.80 2.05 -6.45
C GLY A 21 -6.22 1.56 -6.76
N LEU A 22 -7.16 2.49 -6.95
CA LEU A 22 -8.53 2.17 -7.38
C LEU A 22 -8.57 1.55 -8.77
N ALA A 23 -7.80 2.08 -9.72
CA ALA A 23 -7.72 1.54 -11.08
C ALA A 23 -7.18 0.10 -11.08
N VAL A 24 -6.14 -0.18 -10.30
CA VAL A 24 -5.59 -1.54 -10.14
C VAL A 24 -6.62 -2.48 -9.51
N ALA A 25 -7.33 -2.04 -8.46
CA ALA A 25 -8.39 -2.83 -7.83
C ALA A 25 -9.54 -3.15 -8.81
N PHE A 26 -9.91 -2.19 -9.66
CA PHE A 26 -10.92 -2.38 -10.69
C PHE A 26 -10.46 -3.40 -11.75
N LEU A 27 -9.21 -3.31 -12.20
CA LEU A 27 -8.65 -4.24 -13.20
C LEU A 27 -8.56 -5.68 -12.68
N LEU A 28 -8.32 -5.87 -11.40
CA LEU A 28 -8.25 -7.19 -10.76
C LEU A 28 -9.63 -7.78 -10.43
N SER A 29 -10.68 -6.99 -10.50
CA SER A 29 -12.01 -7.38 -10.08
C SER A 29 -12.73 -8.26 -11.12
N PRO A 30 -13.20 -9.47 -10.76
CA PRO A 30 -14.03 -10.30 -11.63
C PRO A 30 -15.34 -9.61 -12.08
N LYS A 31 -15.74 -9.87 -13.34
CA LYS A 31 -16.87 -9.18 -14.03
C LYS A 31 -18.25 -9.48 -13.44
N ASN A 32 -18.38 -10.59 -12.73
CA ASN A 32 -19.61 -11.11 -12.14
C ASN A 32 -20.07 -10.32 -10.90
N TYR A 33 -19.16 -9.64 -10.18
CA TYR A 33 -19.51 -8.76 -9.07
C TYR A 33 -18.46 -7.65 -8.86
N VAL A 34 -18.38 -6.73 -9.85
CA VAL A 34 -17.25 -5.79 -9.96
C VAL A 34 -17.10 -4.88 -8.75
N LEU A 35 -18.20 -4.28 -8.27
CA LEU A 35 -18.13 -3.30 -7.20
C LEU A 35 -17.69 -3.90 -5.86
N GLY A 36 -18.22 -5.07 -5.49
CA GLY A 36 -17.86 -5.69 -4.22
C GLY A 36 -16.45 -6.29 -4.23
N ASN A 37 -16.03 -6.87 -5.35
CA ASN A 37 -14.66 -7.35 -5.51
C ASN A 37 -13.65 -6.20 -5.52
N MET A 38 -13.97 -5.08 -6.18
CA MET A 38 -13.16 -3.86 -6.11
C MET A 38 -13.06 -3.35 -4.67
N ALA A 39 -14.17 -3.29 -3.93
CA ALA A 39 -14.16 -2.88 -2.52
C ALA A 39 -13.34 -3.85 -1.65
N TRP A 40 -13.34 -5.15 -1.96
CA TRP A 40 -12.52 -6.13 -1.27
C TRP A 40 -11.02 -5.91 -1.51
N TYR A 41 -10.60 -5.75 -2.76
CA TYR A 41 -9.21 -5.46 -3.09
C TYR A 41 -8.75 -4.09 -2.59
N TRP A 42 -9.63 -3.09 -2.55
CA TRP A 42 -9.26 -1.75 -2.09
C TRP A 42 -9.44 -1.56 -0.57
N GLY A 43 -10.14 -2.46 0.12
CA GLY A 43 -10.44 -2.36 1.55
C GLY A 43 -9.19 -2.20 2.42
N PRO A 44 -8.15 -3.05 2.30
CA PRO A 44 -6.91 -2.91 3.03
C PRO A 44 -6.16 -1.61 2.75
N HIS A 45 -6.16 -1.12 1.50
CA HIS A 45 -5.63 0.20 1.16
C HIS A 45 -6.33 1.30 1.93
N PHE A 46 -7.66 1.30 1.87
CA PHE A 46 -8.48 2.30 2.54
C PHE A 46 -8.28 2.26 4.05
N ALA A 47 -8.24 1.08 4.66
CA ALA A 47 -8.03 0.91 6.10
C ALA A 47 -6.70 1.50 6.56
N VAL A 48 -5.60 1.22 5.86
CA VAL A 48 -4.27 1.78 6.18
C VAL A 48 -4.28 3.30 6.04
N LEU A 49 -4.79 3.82 4.92
CA LEU A 49 -4.83 5.26 4.68
C LEU A 49 -5.72 5.99 5.69
N ALA A 50 -6.87 5.41 6.07
CA ALA A 50 -7.78 5.98 7.06
C ALA A 50 -7.11 6.05 8.44
N LEU A 51 -6.48 4.97 8.89
CA LEU A 51 -5.75 4.91 10.17
C LEU A 51 -4.60 5.92 10.18
N VAL A 52 -3.79 5.95 9.13
CA VAL A 52 -2.66 6.88 9.03
C VAL A 52 -3.12 8.33 9.00
N SER A 53 -4.26 8.63 8.36
CA SER A 53 -4.80 9.99 8.30
C SER A 53 -5.16 10.56 9.68
N MET A 54 -5.47 9.71 10.67
CA MET A 54 -5.71 10.13 12.06
C MET A 54 -4.45 10.73 12.71
N CYS A 55 -3.26 10.37 12.22
CA CYS A 55 -1.97 10.86 12.71
C CYS A 55 -1.53 12.18 12.06
N LYS A 56 -2.38 12.83 11.25
CA LYS A 56 -2.08 14.10 10.53
C LYS A 56 -0.78 14.05 9.69
N PRO A 57 -0.60 13.05 8.82
CA PRO A 57 0.56 12.94 7.94
C PRO A 57 0.63 14.12 6.95
N ARG A 58 1.84 14.43 6.47
CA ARG A 58 2.02 15.24 5.26
C ARG A 58 1.46 14.48 4.06
N SER A 59 0.93 15.21 3.08
CA SER A 59 0.39 14.61 1.85
C SER A 59 1.44 13.81 1.08
N ALA A 60 2.73 14.17 1.16
CA ALA A 60 3.84 13.37 0.63
C ALA A 60 3.92 11.95 1.24
N VAL A 61 3.68 11.80 2.55
CA VAL A 61 3.68 10.48 3.21
C VAL A 61 2.49 9.66 2.74
N ILE A 62 1.30 10.27 2.66
CA ILE A 62 0.09 9.62 2.11
C ILE A 62 0.35 9.11 0.70
N ALA A 63 0.96 9.94 -0.17
CA ALA A 63 1.31 9.56 -1.53
C ALA A 63 2.23 8.33 -1.57
N GLY A 64 3.29 8.32 -0.77
CA GLY A 64 4.23 7.19 -0.74
C GLY A 64 3.59 5.89 -0.24
N ILE A 65 2.77 5.96 0.80
CA ILE A 65 2.00 4.81 1.32
C ILE A 65 1.04 4.29 0.25
N ALA A 66 0.26 5.18 -0.37
CA ALA A 66 -0.70 4.81 -1.41
C ALA A 66 -0.02 4.15 -2.61
N PHE A 67 1.12 4.70 -3.08
CA PHE A 67 1.89 4.07 -4.16
C PHE A 67 2.48 2.72 -3.75
N GLY A 68 3.08 2.61 -2.57
CA GLY A 68 3.65 1.35 -2.08
C GLY A 68 2.61 0.24 -2.00
N MET A 69 1.44 0.57 -1.45
CA MET A 69 0.30 -0.35 -1.41
C MET A 69 -0.21 -0.71 -2.82
N THR A 70 -0.27 0.26 -3.74
CA THR A 70 -0.74 0.04 -5.12
C THR A 70 0.20 -0.90 -5.88
N ILE A 71 1.51 -0.68 -5.76
CA ILE A 71 2.54 -1.55 -6.33
C ILE A 71 2.38 -2.96 -5.77
N TYR A 72 2.19 -3.08 -4.45
CA TYR A 72 1.97 -4.38 -3.85
C TYR A 72 0.70 -5.07 -4.37
N LEU A 73 -0.44 -4.37 -4.47
CA LEU A 73 -1.67 -4.95 -5.01
C LEU A 73 -1.53 -5.37 -6.47
N ALA A 74 -0.83 -4.59 -7.29
CA ALA A 74 -0.52 -4.99 -8.65
C ALA A 74 0.33 -6.28 -8.68
N ALA A 75 1.37 -6.35 -7.85
CA ALA A 75 2.22 -7.54 -7.74
C ALA A 75 1.44 -8.77 -7.23
N PHE A 76 0.61 -8.59 -6.19
CA PHE A 76 -0.28 -9.61 -5.67
C PHE A 76 -1.26 -10.10 -6.75
N GLY A 77 -1.83 -9.18 -7.51
CA GLY A 77 -2.71 -9.49 -8.62
C GLY A 77 -2.06 -10.31 -9.72
N ILE A 78 -0.85 -9.92 -10.16
CA ILE A 78 -0.05 -10.68 -11.13
C ILE A 78 0.25 -12.08 -10.58
N TRP A 79 0.66 -12.18 -9.32
CA TRP A 79 0.95 -13.45 -8.67
C TRP A 79 -0.30 -14.35 -8.56
N ALA A 80 -1.45 -13.77 -8.22
CA ALA A 80 -2.71 -14.50 -8.12
C ALA A 80 -3.18 -15.01 -9.50
N LEU A 81 -2.98 -14.23 -10.57
CA LEU A 81 -3.35 -14.60 -11.95
C LEU A 81 -2.41 -15.60 -12.60
N THR A 82 -1.13 -15.63 -12.21
CA THR A 82 -0.11 -16.53 -12.81
C THR A 82 -0.03 -17.90 -12.13
N ARG A 83 -0.73 -18.12 -11.02
CA ARG A 83 -0.75 -19.43 -10.32
C ARG A 83 -1.59 -20.46 -11.07
N LEU A 84 -1.02 -21.66 -11.22
CA LEU A 84 -1.63 -22.82 -11.90
C LEU A 84 -2.82 -23.42 -11.12
N HIS A 85 -2.80 -23.28 -9.78
CA HIS A 85 -3.88 -23.69 -8.90
C HIS A 85 -4.28 -22.50 -8.01
N PRO A 86 -5.51 -21.95 -8.16
CA PRO A 86 -5.98 -20.89 -7.30
C PRO A 86 -6.30 -21.46 -5.92
N ASP A 87 -5.35 -21.36 -5.00
CA ASP A 87 -5.58 -21.74 -3.61
C ASP A 87 -6.69 -20.87 -3.01
N SER A 88 -7.70 -21.50 -2.42
CA SER A 88 -8.84 -20.82 -1.77
C SER A 88 -8.43 -19.93 -0.59
N MET A 89 -7.15 -19.88 -0.23
CA MET A 89 -6.57 -19.06 0.84
C MET A 89 -5.65 -17.93 0.36
N ALA A 90 -5.51 -17.70 -0.94
CA ALA A 90 -4.69 -16.59 -1.47
C ALA A 90 -5.10 -15.21 -0.91
N TRP A 91 -6.38 -15.03 -0.57
CA TRP A 91 -6.92 -13.82 0.04
C TRP A 91 -6.35 -13.52 1.44
N LEU A 92 -5.92 -14.54 2.20
CA LEU A 92 -5.25 -14.34 3.50
C LEU A 92 -3.90 -13.65 3.29
N GLY A 93 -3.19 -13.96 2.19
CA GLY A 93 -1.98 -13.25 1.76
C GLY A 93 -2.22 -11.75 1.72
N TYR A 94 -3.34 -11.36 1.12
CA TYR A 94 -3.71 -9.96 1.00
C TYR A 94 -4.13 -9.33 2.34
N LEU A 95 -4.93 -10.01 3.15
CA LEU A 95 -5.37 -9.50 4.46
C LEU A 95 -4.20 -9.30 5.42
N PHE A 96 -3.27 -10.25 5.45
CA PHE A 96 -2.09 -10.20 6.30
C PHE A 96 -1.06 -9.16 5.86
N THR A 97 -1.24 -8.46 4.74
CA THR A 97 -0.41 -7.28 4.39
C THR A 97 -0.59 -6.14 5.37
N LEU A 98 -1.76 -6.05 6.01
CA LEU A 98 -2.16 -4.92 6.85
C LEU A 98 -1.14 -4.61 7.96
N PRO A 99 -0.71 -5.58 8.80
CA PRO A 99 0.35 -5.35 9.78
C PRO A 99 1.64 -4.78 9.19
N GLY A 100 2.11 -5.34 8.07
CA GLY A 100 3.32 -4.86 7.39
C GLY A 100 3.15 -3.43 6.85
N ALA A 101 2.02 -3.14 6.22
CA ALA A 101 1.71 -1.81 5.71
C ALA A 101 1.60 -0.77 6.83
N LEU A 102 0.97 -1.11 7.95
CA LEU A 102 0.85 -0.25 9.13
C LEU A 102 2.21 -0.01 9.79
N ALA A 103 3.05 -1.04 9.92
CA ALA A 103 4.41 -0.89 10.44
C ALA A 103 5.25 0.04 9.57
N GLY A 104 5.22 -0.15 8.24
CA GLY A 104 5.90 0.72 7.28
C GLY A 104 5.39 2.16 7.32
N ALA A 105 4.07 2.35 7.41
CA ALA A 105 3.48 3.68 7.57
C ALA A 105 3.88 4.35 8.89
N GLY A 106 3.97 3.58 9.99
CA GLY A 106 4.48 4.06 11.26
C GLY A 106 5.93 4.54 11.17
N ILE A 107 6.79 3.80 10.47
CA ILE A 107 8.17 4.20 10.18
C ILE A 107 8.19 5.50 9.34
N ALA A 108 7.34 5.59 8.31
CA ALA A 108 7.23 6.79 7.48
C ALA A 108 6.82 8.04 8.28
N LEU A 109 5.84 7.89 9.19
CA LEU A 109 5.42 8.95 10.11
C LEU A 109 6.54 9.35 11.08
N TYR A 110 7.28 8.36 11.59
CA TYR A 110 8.44 8.62 12.46
C TYR A 110 9.54 9.42 11.72
N ILE A 111 9.86 9.03 10.48
CA ILE A 111 10.82 9.76 9.63
C ILE A 111 10.34 11.19 9.37
N GLN A 112 9.05 11.38 9.03
CA GLN A 112 8.48 12.70 8.82
C GLN A 112 8.66 13.62 10.04
N ASN A 113 8.47 13.08 11.25
CA ASN A 113 8.58 13.85 12.49
C ASN A 113 10.02 14.17 12.88
N ARG A 114 10.97 13.28 12.54
CA ARG A 114 12.41 13.48 12.81
C ARG A 114 13.06 14.41 11.80
N GLU A 115 12.69 14.27 10.53
CA GLU A 115 13.35 14.92 9.39
C GLU A 115 12.40 15.91 8.71
N ALA A 116 11.95 16.91 9.48
CA ALA A 116 10.93 17.87 9.06
C ALA A 116 11.30 18.68 7.79
N ASN A 117 12.60 18.78 7.49
CA ASN A 117 13.15 19.52 6.36
C ASN A 117 13.34 18.69 5.08
N LEU A 118 12.98 17.40 5.07
CA LEU A 118 12.99 16.61 3.85
C LEU A 118 12.07 17.23 2.80
N GLY A 119 12.57 17.29 1.56
CA GLY A 119 11.77 17.67 0.40
C GLY A 119 10.66 16.67 0.12
N SER A 120 9.57 17.15 -0.51
CA SER A 120 8.36 16.36 -0.78
C SER A 120 8.63 15.02 -1.48
N LEU A 121 9.53 15.01 -2.46
CA LEU A 121 9.89 13.79 -3.20
C LEU A 121 10.65 12.80 -2.32
N ALA A 122 11.61 13.26 -1.52
CA ALA A 122 12.35 12.41 -0.60
C ALA A 122 11.44 11.80 0.47
N THR A 123 10.49 12.58 1.03
CA THR A 123 9.49 12.07 1.97
C THR A 123 8.58 11.02 1.33
N THR A 124 8.15 11.24 0.09
CA THR A 124 7.32 10.28 -0.66
C THR A 124 8.08 8.97 -0.90
N MET A 125 9.33 9.05 -1.34
CA MET A 125 10.18 7.88 -1.56
C MET A 125 10.48 7.13 -0.27
N ALA A 126 10.78 7.83 0.83
CA ALA A 126 10.99 7.21 2.13
C ALA A 126 9.75 6.46 2.62
N ALA A 127 8.57 7.05 2.47
CA ALA A 127 7.29 6.41 2.81
C ALA A 127 7.01 5.19 1.92
N LEU A 128 7.25 5.29 0.61
CA LEU A 128 7.12 4.17 -0.32
C LEU A 128 8.04 3.00 0.04
N CYS A 129 9.34 3.28 0.24
CA CYS A 129 10.33 2.26 0.56
C CYS A 129 10.05 1.58 1.90
N SER A 130 9.70 2.36 2.94
CA SER A 130 9.38 1.80 4.26
C SER A 130 8.15 0.89 4.22
N VAL A 131 7.09 1.27 3.49
CA VAL A 131 5.91 0.43 3.30
C VAL A 131 6.25 -0.83 2.52
N LEU A 132 6.94 -0.74 1.39
CA LEU A 132 7.29 -1.92 0.59
C LEU A 132 8.18 -2.90 1.37
N LEU A 133 9.19 -2.40 2.09
CA LEU A 133 10.08 -3.23 2.89
C LEU A 133 9.31 -3.93 4.03
N ALA A 134 8.47 -3.19 4.75
CA ALA A 134 7.70 -3.75 5.85
C ALA A 134 6.65 -4.76 5.38
N ILE A 135 5.96 -4.49 4.26
CA ILE A 135 5.05 -5.46 3.64
C ILE A 135 5.82 -6.71 3.21
N THR A 136 6.96 -6.55 2.52
CA THR A 136 7.75 -7.68 2.01
C THR A 136 8.24 -8.55 3.16
N PHE A 137 8.80 -7.94 4.21
CA PHE A 137 9.24 -8.65 5.40
C PHE A 137 8.09 -9.42 6.07
N ASN A 138 6.95 -8.75 6.25
CA ASN A 138 5.76 -9.38 6.82
C ASN A 138 5.24 -10.54 5.95
N GLN A 139 5.25 -10.39 4.63
CA GLN A 139 4.85 -11.46 3.70
C GLN A 139 5.80 -12.64 3.74
N VAL A 140 7.12 -12.43 3.91
CA VAL A 140 8.07 -13.52 4.12
C VAL A 140 7.76 -14.29 5.41
N VAL A 141 7.46 -13.58 6.51
CA VAL A 141 7.09 -14.21 7.78
C VAL A 141 5.79 -15.01 7.64
N VAL A 142 4.74 -14.41 7.08
CA VAL A 142 3.43 -15.07 6.87
C VAL A 142 3.56 -16.28 5.94
N CYS A 143 4.35 -16.14 4.88
CA CYS A 143 4.61 -17.21 3.93
C CYS A 143 5.34 -18.40 4.58
N ASN A 144 6.27 -18.15 5.50
CA ASN A 144 7.01 -19.21 6.20
C ASN A 144 6.24 -19.83 7.37
N THR A 145 5.32 -19.08 7.99
CA THR A 145 4.65 -19.51 9.23
C THR A 145 3.23 -20.02 9.03
N LEU A 146 2.45 -19.39 8.13
CA LEU A 146 1.02 -19.66 7.97
C LEU A 146 0.71 -20.32 6.63
N MET A 147 1.32 -19.86 5.53
CA MET A 147 1.00 -20.34 4.17
C MET A 147 1.93 -21.43 3.66
N TYR A 148 3.07 -21.66 4.32
CA TYR A 148 4.10 -22.62 3.92
C TYR A 148 4.45 -22.55 2.42
N CYS A 149 4.66 -21.35 1.86
CA CYS A 149 4.92 -21.23 0.42
C CYS A 149 6.35 -21.63 0.00
N GLY A 150 7.22 -22.00 0.95
CA GLY A 150 8.38 -22.83 0.70
C GLY A 150 7.95 -24.29 0.65
N GLY A 151 7.49 -24.73 -0.52
CA GLY A 151 7.13 -26.13 -0.73
C GLY A 151 8.28 -27.08 -0.37
N LYS A 152 7.93 -28.21 0.23
CA LYS A 152 8.72 -29.44 0.02
C LYS A 152 8.49 -29.94 -1.40
#